data_AF-A0A485D4F7-F1
#
_entry.id   AF-A0A485D4F7-F1
#
_cell.length_a   1.000
_cell.length_b   1.000
_cell.length_c   1.000
_cell.angle_alpha   90.00
_cell.angle_beta   90.00
_cell.angle_gamma   90.00
#
_symmetry.space_group_name_H-M   'P 1'
#
loop_
_entity.id
_entity.type
_entity.pdbx_description
1 polymer ?
#
loop_
_entity_poly.entity_id
_entity_poly.type
_entity_poly.pdbx_seq_one_letter_code
_entity_poly.pdbx_strand_id
1 'polypeptide(L)'
;MFRYFTLRTEQQLFCYLYGGALALFLTLLYPSFPAWAGPLLVMLPVALFWAGLALYTRHTDQMRTLEVSPLVCIRDGVQVVAMLPHHEKARLEWEILQDGEVYRQQMHDLIGLVVRLVSRGCLYAPAAILTGAGFLVWGFPQDGIRLVTALRTMPATELVQLAGIVLHYVLLISAISVLIADLVAGQGVPNRYRRALLDRLPADAWCIRRGTER
;
A
#
# COMPACT_ATOMS: atom_id res chain seq x y z
N MET A 1 18.49 -21.50 10.18
CA MET A 1 17.87 -20.16 10.31
C MET A 1 17.92 -19.37 9.00
N PHE A 2 19.07 -19.26 8.33
CA PHE A 2 19.25 -18.50 7.08
C PHE A 2 18.48 -19.02 5.85
N ARG A 3 18.05 -20.28 5.84
CA ARG A 3 17.33 -20.88 4.69
C ARG A 3 16.02 -20.17 4.34
N TYR A 4 15.34 -19.55 5.30
CA TYR A 4 14.10 -18.78 5.06
C TYR A 4 14.36 -17.37 4.54
N PHE A 5 15.60 -16.86 4.66
CA PHE A 5 15.99 -15.59 4.07
C PHE A 5 16.26 -15.71 2.57
N THR A 6 16.47 -16.93 2.07
CA THR A 6 16.57 -17.23 0.64
C THR A 6 15.17 -17.28 0.01
N LEU A 7 14.58 -16.10 -0.18
CA LEU A 7 13.27 -15.93 -0.81
C LEU A 7 13.32 -16.32 -2.29
N ARG A 8 12.21 -16.86 -2.80
CA ARG A 8 12.03 -17.11 -4.24
C ARG A 8 11.96 -15.79 -5.02
N THR A 9 12.26 -15.82 -6.32
CA THR A 9 12.27 -14.63 -7.19
C THR A 9 10.98 -13.80 -7.07
N GLU A 10 9.80 -14.42 -7.08
CA GLU A 10 8.51 -13.72 -6.95
C GLU A 10 8.33 -13.03 -5.59
N GLN A 11 8.84 -13.64 -4.51
CA GLN A 11 8.82 -13.08 -3.16
C GLN A 11 9.79 -11.90 -3.05
N GLN A 12 10.95 -11.99 -3.69
CA GLN A 12 11.91 -10.88 -3.76
C GLN A 12 11.32 -9.69 -4.52
N LEU A 13 10.74 -9.94 -5.71
CA LEU A 13 10.06 -8.91 -6.51
C LEU A 13 8.94 -8.23 -5.73
N PHE A 14 8.14 -9.00 -4.99
CA PHE A 14 7.12 -8.46 -4.11
C PHE A 14 7.69 -7.53 -3.04
N CYS A 15 8.77 -7.94 -2.35
CA CYS A 15 9.44 -7.11 -1.35
C CYS A 15 10.02 -5.82 -1.97
N TYR A 16 10.62 -5.90 -3.16
CA TYR A 16 11.14 -4.73 -3.86
C TYR A 16 10.03 -3.77 -4.30
N LEU A 17 8.92 -4.30 -4.83
CA LEU A 17 7.80 -3.47 -5.31
C LEU A 17 7.09 -2.77 -4.15
N TYR A 18 6.73 -3.51 -3.09
CA TYR A 18 6.05 -2.93 -1.91
C TYR A 18 7.00 -2.03 -1.11
N GLY A 19 8.24 -2.45 -0.90
CA GLY A 19 9.25 -1.65 -0.22
C GLY A 19 9.59 -0.38 -0.99
N GLY A 20 9.75 -0.48 -2.31
CA GLY A 20 9.97 0.66 -3.20
C GLY A 20 8.78 1.61 -3.22
N ALA A 21 7.54 1.11 -3.31
CA ALA A 21 6.35 1.94 -3.25
C ALA A 21 6.23 2.68 -1.90
N LEU A 22 6.52 2.00 -0.79
CA LEU A 22 6.54 2.61 0.54
C LEU A 22 7.65 3.67 0.65
N ALA A 23 8.85 3.38 0.14
CA ALA A 23 9.96 4.33 0.13
C ALA A 23 9.64 5.58 -0.69
N LEU A 24 9.04 5.41 -1.87
CA LEU A 24 8.58 6.53 -2.70
C LEU A 24 7.55 7.37 -1.95
N PHE A 25 6.56 6.74 -1.34
CA PHE A 25 5.55 7.44 -0.54
C PHE A 25 6.17 8.24 0.62
N LEU A 26 7.11 7.64 1.36
CA LEU A 26 7.82 8.32 2.45
C LEU A 26 8.69 9.48 1.95
N THR A 27 9.34 9.33 0.80
CA THR A 27 10.14 10.40 0.17
C THR A 27 9.26 11.58 -0.21
N LEU A 28 8.08 11.31 -0.80
CA LEU A 28 7.12 12.33 -1.19
C LEU A 28 6.54 13.07 0.03
N LEU A 29 6.29 12.35 1.12
CA LEU A 29 5.74 12.91 2.36
C LEU A 29 6.75 13.79 3.11
N TYR A 30 8.04 13.43 3.05
CA TYR A 30 9.12 14.14 3.74
C TYR A 30 10.21 14.60 2.77
N PRO A 31 9.96 15.66 1.97
CA PRO A 31 10.92 16.16 0.99
C PRO A 31 12.22 16.73 1.62
N SER A 32 12.21 17.01 2.92
CA SER A 32 13.36 17.53 3.68
C SER A 32 14.38 16.45 4.08
N PHE A 33 14.23 15.21 3.64
CA PHE A 33 15.20 14.15 3.97
C PHE A 33 16.58 14.45 3.36
N PRO A 34 17.68 14.22 4.09
CA PRO A 34 19.01 14.42 3.55
C PRO A 34 19.25 13.55 2.31
N ALA A 35 19.83 14.11 1.24
CA ALA A 35 20.07 13.38 -0.01
C ALA A 35 20.90 12.09 0.19
N TRP A 36 21.81 12.07 1.17
CA TRP A 36 22.62 10.88 1.51
C TRP A 36 21.80 9.77 2.18
N ALA A 37 20.64 10.09 2.74
CA ALA A 37 19.75 9.12 3.40
C ALA A 37 18.77 8.45 2.43
N GLY A 38 18.72 8.89 1.16
CA GLY A 38 17.89 8.27 0.12
C GLY A 38 18.05 6.74 0.00
N PRO A 39 19.28 6.20 -0.06
CA PRO A 39 19.51 4.76 -0.08
C PRO A 39 18.97 4.05 1.17
N LEU A 40 19.11 4.64 2.36
CA LEU A 40 18.57 4.08 3.59
C LEU A 40 17.04 4.06 3.56
N LEU A 41 16.43 5.11 3.01
CA LEU A 41 14.98 5.23 2.89
C LEU A 41 14.36 4.20 1.95
N VAL A 42 15.14 3.68 0.98
CA VAL A 42 14.71 2.59 0.08
C VAL A 42 15.05 1.22 0.67
N MET A 43 16.27 1.05 1.18
CA MET A 43 16.74 -0.25 1.67
C MET A 43 16.01 -0.69 2.94
N LEU A 44 15.64 0.24 3.83
CA LEU A 44 15.02 -0.10 5.10
C LEU A 44 13.60 -0.68 4.92
N PRO A 45 12.68 -0.07 4.16
CA PRO A 45 11.40 -0.69 3.83
C PRO A 45 11.54 -2.06 3.18
N VAL A 46 12.42 -2.20 2.19
CA VAL A 46 12.64 -3.47 1.50
C VAL A 46 13.15 -4.53 2.47
N ALA A 47 14.12 -4.19 3.31
CA ALA A 47 14.67 -5.09 4.33
C ALA A 47 13.61 -5.49 5.37
N LEU A 48 12.74 -4.56 5.78
CA LEU A 48 11.62 -4.85 6.68
C LEU A 48 10.62 -5.81 6.06
N PHE A 49 10.22 -5.60 4.80
CA PHE A 49 9.33 -6.53 4.09
C PHE A 49 9.98 -7.90 3.90
N TRP A 50 11.28 -7.93 3.58
CA TRP A 50 12.03 -9.17 3.43
C TRP A 50 12.12 -9.95 4.74
N ALA A 51 12.52 -9.29 5.83
CA ALA A 51 12.61 -9.89 7.15
C ALA A 51 11.23 -10.34 7.65
N GLY A 52 10.20 -9.51 7.47
CA GLY A 52 8.82 -9.84 7.82
C GLY A 52 8.33 -11.08 7.08
N LEU A 53 8.58 -11.17 5.77
CA LEU A 53 8.19 -12.34 4.98
C LEU A 53 8.99 -13.59 5.35
N ALA A 54 10.29 -13.46 5.61
CA ALA A 54 11.14 -14.56 6.07
C ALA A 54 10.71 -15.08 7.46
N LEU A 55 10.32 -14.19 8.37
CA LEU A 55 9.80 -14.57 9.69
C LEU A 55 8.41 -15.18 9.59
N TYR A 56 7.55 -14.67 8.72
CA TYR A 56 6.20 -15.20 8.49
C TYR A 56 6.22 -16.59 7.86
N THR A 57 7.07 -16.80 6.85
CA THR A 57 7.30 -18.13 6.25
C THR A 57 7.88 -19.12 7.25
N ARG A 58 8.81 -18.69 8.11
CA ARG A 58 9.31 -19.53 9.19
C ARG A 58 8.21 -19.90 10.20
N HIS A 59 7.40 -18.93 10.60
CA HIS A 59 6.33 -19.14 11.58
C HIS A 59 5.29 -20.13 11.04
N THR A 60 4.87 -19.97 9.79
CA THR A 60 3.96 -20.90 9.10
C THR A 60 4.57 -22.29 8.96
N ASP A 61 5.88 -22.41 8.67
CA ASP A 61 6.60 -23.68 8.63
C ASP A 61 6.62 -24.37 10.02
N GLN A 62 6.83 -23.62 11.10
CA GLN A 62 6.77 -24.19 12.45
C GLN A 62 5.36 -24.67 12.79
N MET A 63 4.35 -23.86 12.47
CA MET A 63 2.95 -24.17 12.79
C MET A 63 2.39 -25.36 12.01
N ARG A 64 2.84 -25.61 10.77
CA ARG A 64 2.40 -26.79 10.01
C ARG A 64 2.93 -28.12 10.56
N THR A 65 4.00 -28.10 11.35
CA THR A 65 4.61 -29.34 11.91
C THR A 65 3.99 -29.79 13.22
N LEU A 66 3.03 -29.02 13.76
CA LEU A 66 2.33 -29.35 14.99
C LEU A 66 1.20 -30.36 14.70
N GLU A 67 1.24 -31.52 15.35
CA GLU A 67 0.23 -32.58 15.21
C GLU A 67 -1.10 -32.24 15.91
N VAL A 68 -1.07 -31.38 16.94
CA VAL A 68 -2.26 -30.92 17.66
C VAL A 68 -2.15 -29.40 17.82
N SER A 69 -3.18 -28.68 17.38
CA SER A 69 -3.18 -27.22 17.39
C SER A 69 -4.59 -26.68 17.68
N PRO A 70 -4.73 -25.57 18.42
CA PRO A 70 -6.04 -25.01 18.75
C PRO A 70 -6.83 -24.66 17.48
N LEU A 71 -8.15 -24.75 17.56
CA LEU A 71 -9.02 -24.24 16.51
C LEU A 71 -8.89 -22.73 16.41
N VAL A 72 -8.69 -22.24 15.19
CA VAL A 72 -8.59 -20.81 14.89
C VAL A 72 -9.75 -20.42 13.99
N CYS A 73 -10.43 -19.35 14.40
CA CYS A 73 -11.46 -18.71 13.61
C CYS A 73 -10.82 -17.87 12.51
N ILE A 74 -11.13 -18.18 11.26
CA ILE A 74 -10.79 -17.36 10.10
C ILE A 74 -11.93 -16.35 9.93
N ARG A 75 -11.59 -15.07 10.12
CA ARG A 75 -12.52 -13.97 9.93
C ARG A 75 -12.35 -13.36 8.55
N ASP A 76 -13.50 -13.04 7.97
CA ASP A 76 -13.62 -12.28 6.74
C ASP A 76 -14.23 -10.91 7.08
N GLY A 77 -13.37 -9.94 7.39
CA GLY A 77 -13.82 -8.65 7.94
C GLY A 77 -14.37 -8.81 9.35
N VAL A 78 -15.66 -8.53 9.54
CA VAL A 78 -16.34 -8.63 10.85
C VAL A 78 -16.85 -10.05 11.12
N GLN A 79 -17.12 -10.85 10.07
CA GLN A 79 -17.74 -12.16 10.21
C GLN A 79 -16.70 -13.28 10.33
N VAL A 80 -17.00 -14.31 11.13
CA VAL A 80 -16.22 -15.56 11.17
C VAL A 80 -16.72 -16.46 10.05
N VAL A 81 -15.85 -16.79 9.10
CA VAL A 81 -16.20 -17.55 7.89
C VAL A 81 -15.88 -19.04 8.03
N ALA A 82 -14.78 -19.37 8.71
CA ALA A 82 -14.38 -20.75 8.92
C ALA A 82 -13.71 -20.97 10.28
N MET A 83 -13.82 -22.18 10.81
CA MET A 83 -13.07 -22.65 11.96
C MET A 83 -12.23 -23.83 11.52
N LEU A 84 -10.91 -23.69 11.64
CA LEU A 84 -9.96 -24.70 11.20
C LEU A 84 -8.87 -24.87 12.27
N PRO A 85 -8.38 -26.09 12.53
CA PRO A 85 -7.16 -26.28 13.29
C PRO A 85 -6.02 -25.39 12.76
N HIS A 86 -5.28 -24.76 13.66
CA HIS A 86 -4.26 -23.79 13.25
C HIS A 86 -3.15 -24.39 12.36
N HIS A 87 -2.83 -25.68 12.52
CA HIS A 87 -1.85 -26.37 11.70
C HIS A 87 -2.34 -26.58 10.25
N GLU A 88 -3.62 -26.89 10.05
CA GLU A 88 -4.22 -26.97 8.70
C GLU A 88 -4.26 -25.60 8.03
N LYS A 89 -4.56 -24.54 8.80
CA LYS A 89 -4.50 -23.17 8.32
C LYS A 89 -3.08 -22.79 7.88
N ALA A 90 -2.09 -23.12 8.70
CA ALA A 90 -0.68 -22.85 8.39
C ALA A 90 -0.21 -23.64 7.17
N ARG A 91 -0.73 -24.85 6.94
CA ARG A 91 -0.46 -25.63 5.72
C ARG A 91 -1.04 -24.96 4.47
N LEU A 92 -2.28 -24.48 4.52
CA LEU A 92 -2.89 -23.73 3.42
C LEU A 92 -2.15 -22.42 3.14
N GLU A 93 -1.80 -21.66 4.19
CA GLU A 93 -1.00 -20.44 4.07
C GLU A 93 0.37 -20.73 3.46
N TRP A 94 1.02 -21.83 3.86
CA TRP A 94 2.30 -22.26 3.29
C TRP A 94 2.18 -22.58 1.80
N GLU A 95 1.14 -23.30 1.37
CA GLU A 95 0.90 -23.59 -0.05
C GLU A 95 0.66 -22.31 -0.87
N ILE A 96 -0.06 -21.34 -0.31
CA ILE A 96 -0.31 -20.04 -0.95
C ILE A 96 0.99 -19.21 -1.02
N LEU A 97 1.80 -19.22 0.04
CA LEU A 97 3.11 -18.53 0.07
C LEU A 97 4.11 -19.12 -0.93
N GLN A 98 3.93 -20.37 -1.33
CA GLN A 98 4.72 -20.99 -2.39
C GLN A 98 4.17 -20.74 -3.80
N ASP A 99 2.93 -20.28 -3.92
CA ASP A 99 2.27 -20.02 -5.19
C ASP A 99 2.67 -18.65 -5.76
N GLY A 100 3.57 -18.68 -6.75
CA GLY A 100 4.07 -17.48 -7.42
C GLY A 100 2.98 -16.69 -8.16
N GLU A 101 1.89 -17.33 -8.57
CA GLU A 101 0.80 -16.62 -9.27
C GLU A 101 0.07 -15.65 -8.35
N VAL A 102 -0.07 -15.99 -7.06
CA VAL A 102 -0.69 -15.10 -6.06
C VAL A 102 0.16 -13.84 -5.88
N TYR A 103 1.49 -13.99 -5.80
CA TYR A 103 2.42 -12.85 -5.77
C TYR A 103 2.30 -12.01 -7.03
N ARG A 104 2.31 -12.64 -8.21
CA ARG A 104 2.24 -11.94 -9.50
C ARG A 104 0.94 -11.17 -9.68
N GLN A 105 -0.19 -11.75 -9.31
CA GLN A 105 -1.48 -11.07 -9.35
C GLN A 105 -1.53 -9.90 -8.36
N GLN A 106 -1.04 -10.11 -7.12
CA GLN A 106 -0.98 -9.04 -6.12
C GLN A 106 -0.11 -7.87 -6.58
N MET A 107 1.03 -8.16 -7.23
CA MET A 107 1.92 -7.14 -7.79
C MET A 107 1.26 -6.38 -8.94
N HIS A 108 0.56 -7.05 -9.86
CA HIS A 108 -0.19 -6.40 -10.94
C HIS A 108 -1.27 -5.47 -10.40
N ASP A 109 -2.01 -5.90 -9.37
CA ASP A 109 -3.05 -5.07 -8.75
C ASP A 109 -2.45 -3.84 -8.05
N LEU A 110 -1.28 -3.98 -7.41
CA LEU A 110 -0.54 -2.85 -6.83
C LEU A 110 -0.08 -1.86 -7.92
N ILE A 111 0.52 -2.36 -9.01
CA ILE A 111 0.94 -1.52 -10.14
C ILE A 111 -0.26 -0.79 -10.73
N GLY A 112 -1.38 -1.50 -10.92
CA GLY A 112 -2.62 -0.91 -11.39
C GLY A 112 -3.13 0.21 -10.47
N LEU A 113 -3.03 0.03 -9.15
CA LEU A 113 -3.36 1.10 -8.20
C LEU A 113 -2.42 2.29 -8.34
N VAL A 114 -1.10 2.08 -8.40
CA VAL A 114 -0.12 3.16 -8.55
C VAL A 114 -0.39 3.96 -9.84
N VAL A 115 -0.66 3.27 -10.95
CA VAL A 115 -0.99 3.92 -12.23
C VAL A 115 -2.29 4.72 -12.13
N ARG A 116 -3.34 4.17 -11.50
CA ARG A 116 -4.60 4.90 -11.26
C ARG A 116 -4.39 6.13 -10.37
N LEU A 117 -3.59 5.99 -9.32
CA LEU A 117 -3.27 7.05 -8.37
C LEU A 117 -2.52 8.20 -9.05
N VAL A 118 -1.49 7.87 -9.83
CA VAL A 118 -0.69 8.86 -10.56
C VAL A 118 -1.53 9.54 -11.65
N SER A 119 -2.29 8.77 -12.45
CA SER A 119 -3.11 9.34 -13.52
C SER A 119 -4.21 10.25 -13.00
N ARG A 120 -4.95 9.82 -11.97
CA ARG A 120 -6.00 10.65 -11.34
C ARG A 120 -5.40 11.82 -10.59
N GLY A 121 -4.29 11.64 -9.88
CA GLY A 121 -3.58 12.71 -9.19
C GLY A 121 -3.15 13.82 -10.16
N CYS A 122 -2.57 13.46 -11.30
CA CYS A 122 -2.22 14.42 -12.36
C CYS A 122 -3.46 15.09 -12.97
N LEU A 123 -4.55 14.34 -13.18
CA LEU A 123 -5.79 14.88 -13.74
C LEU A 123 -6.47 15.90 -12.81
N TYR A 124 -6.45 15.65 -11.49
CA TYR A 124 -7.10 16.50 -10.50
C TYR A 124 -6.21 17.62 -9.95
N ALA A 125 -4.90 17.58 -10.18
CA ALA A 125 -4.00 18.63 -9.71
C ALA A 125 -4.38 20.05 -10.18
N PRO A 126 -4.75 20.31 -11.46
CA PRO A 126 -5.19 21.63 -11.88
C PRO A 126 -6.45 22.10 -11.14
N ALA A 127 -7.40 21.20 -10.89
CA ALA A 127 -8.61 21.51 -10.14
C ALA A 127 -8.25 21.88 -8.69
N ALA A 128 -7.35 21.13 -8.05
CA ALA A 128 -6.87 21.44 -6.70
C ALA A 128 -6.15 22.81 -6.61
N ILE A 129 -5.36 23.17 -7.63
CA ILE A 129 -4.73 24.50 -7.73
C ILE A 129 -5.80 25.59 -7.79
N LEU A 130 -6.80 25.43 -8.66
CA LEU A 130 -7.87 26.42 -8.84
C LEU A 130 -8.73 26.57 -7.58
N THR A 131 -9.09 25.46 -6.93
CA THR A 131 -9.83 25.47 -5.66
C THR A 131 -9.02 26.14 -4.56
N GLY A 132 -7.72 25.83 -4.44
CA GLY A 132 -6.84 26.46 -3.46
C GLY A 132 -6.68 27.96 -3.69
N ALA A 133 -6.49 28.38 -4.94
CA ALA A 133 -6.39 29.79 -5.31
C ALA A 133 -7.71 30.54 -5.03
N GLY A 134 -8.86 29.95 -5.37
CA GLY A 134 -10.18 30.50 -5.08
C GLY A 134 -10.43 30.67 -3.59
N PHE A 135 -10.05 29.68 -2.78
CA PHE A 135 -10.15 29.75 -1.32
C PHE A 135 -9.29 30.88 -0.73
N LEU A 136 -8.07 31.07 -1.24
CA LEU A 136 -7.15 32.10 -0.76
C LEU A 136 -7.65 33.51 -1.09
N VAL A 137 -8.18 33.70 -2.30
CA VAL A 137 -8.77 34.97 -2.75
C VAL A 137 -10.05 35.32 -1.96
N TRP A 138 -10.90 34.33 -1.67
CA TRP A 138 -12.15 34.55 -0.95
C TRP A 138 -11.95 34.69 0.57
N GLY A 139 -11.14 33.82 1.17
CA GLY A 139 -10.96 33.75 2.62
C GLY A 139 -9.97 34.77 3.18
N PHE A 140 -8.91 35.09 2.44
CA PHE A 140 -7.82 35.97 2.90
C PHE A 140 -7.39 36.94 1.80
N PRO A 141 -8.27 37.87 1.37
CA PRO A 141 -8.02 38.73 0.21
C PRO A 141 -6.78 39.61 0.38
N GLN A 142 -6.49 40.08 1.60
CA GLN A 142 -5.30 40.90 1.87
C GLN A 142 -3.99 40.12 1.76
N ASP A 143 -3.98 38.87 2.22
CA ASP A 143 -2.81 37.99 2.10
C ASP A 143 -2.62 37.50 0.66
N GLY A 144 -3.70 37.28 -0.08
CA GLY A 144 -3.64 37.00 -1.52
C GLY A 144 -3.00 38.13 -2.32
N ILE A 145 -3.36 39.39 -2.05
CA ILE A 145 -2.75 40.55 -2.70
C ILE A 145 -1.26 40.65 -2.36
N ARG A 146 -0.89 40.46 -1.08
CA ARG A 146 0.52 40.44 -0.63
C ARG A 146 1.34 39.33 -1.28
N LEU A 147 0.74 38.16 -1.45
CA LEU A 147 1.41 37.01 -2.07
C LEU A 147 1.65 37.27 -3.56
N VAL A 148 0.68 37.82 -4.28
CA VAL A 148 0.80 38.18 -5.71
C VAL A 148 1.83 39.29 -5.92
N THR A 149 1.86 40.31 -5.07
CA THR A 149 2.89 41.35 -5.17
C THR A 149 4.28 40.81 -4.86
N ALA A 150 4.42 39.95 -3.85
CA ALA A 150 5.69 39.28 -3.54
C ALA A 150 6.19 38.40 -4.69
N LEU A 151 5.30 37.59 -5.28
CA LEU A 151 5.59 36.76 -6.46
C LEU A 151 6.09 37.58 -7.65
N ARG A 152 5.53 38.78 -7.86
CA ARG A 152 5.92 39.66 -8.98
C ARG A 152 7.30 40.28 -8.80
N THR A 153 7.75 40.46 -7.56
CA THR A 153 9.04 41.06 -7.22
C THR A 153 10.16 40.03 -7.02
N MET A 154 9.84 38.74 -6.96
CA MET A 154 10.81 37.66 -6.73
C MET A 154 11.70 37.38 -7.95
N PRO A 155 12.97 37.01 -7.72
CA PRO A 155 13.86 36.56 -8.80
C PRO A 155 13.37 35.24 -9.40
N ALA A 156 13.61 35.05 -10.71
CA ALA A 156 13.11 33.90 -11.46
C ALA A 156 13.55 32.53 -10.89
N THR A 157 14.73 32.46 -10.27
CA THR A 157 15.24 31.23 -9.64
C THR A 157 14.42 30.81 -8.42
N GLU A 158 14.05 31.75 -7.56
CA GLU A 158 13.23 31.49 -6.37
C GLU A 158 11.77 31.20 -6.78
N LEU A 159 11.28 31.87 -7.82
CA LEU A 159 9.94 31.62 -8.36
C LEU A 159 9.80 30.18 -8.87
N VAL A 160 10.79 29.67 -9.61
CA VAL A 160 10.79 28.29 -10.12
C VAL A 160 10.85 27.28 -8.97
N GLN A 161 11.68 27.53 -7.96
CA GLN A 161 11.76 26.67 -6.77
C GLN A 161 10.43 26.65 -6.01
N LEU A 162 9.83 27.82 -5.76
CA LEU A 162 8.54 27.94 -5.09
C LEU A 162 7.42 27.23 -5.89
N ALA A 163 7.37 27.45 -7.21
CA ALA A 163 6.41 26.77 -8.07
C ALA A 163 6.58 25.25 -8.05
N GLY A 164 7.83 24.75 -8.02
CA GLY A 164 8.13 23.33 -7.88
C GLY A 164 7.64 22.76 -6.54
N ILE A 165 7.87 23.47 -5.44
CA ILE A 165 7.41 23.07 -4.10
C ILE A 165 5.88 23.04 -4.05
N VAL A 166 5.21 24.09 -4.55
CA VAL A 166 3.73 24.16 -4.58
C VAL A 166 3.16 23.03 -5.43
N LEU A 167 3.71 22.80 -6.63
CA LEU A 167 3.26 21.72 -7.52
C LEU A 167 3.42 20.34 -6.86
N HIS A 168 4.55 20.10 -6.19
CA HIS A 168 4.80 18.86 -5.43
C HIS A 168 3.72 18.62 -4.38
N TYR A 169 3.42 19.62 -3.54
CA TYR A 169 2.42 19.48 -2.49
C TYR A 169 1.00 19.32 -3.04
N VAL A 170 0.64 20.02 -4.11
CA VAL A 170 -0.68 19.86 -4.72
C VAL A 170 -0.85 18.46 -5.32
N LEU A 171 0.17 17.94 -5.99
CA LEU A 171 0.16 16.56 -6.49
C LEU A 171 0.06 15.55 -5.35
N LEU A 172 0.79 15.78 -4.25
CA LEU A 172 0.74 14.92 -3.07
C LEU A 172 -0.66 14.90 -2.44
N ILE A 173 -1.26 16.07 -2.22
CA ILE A 173 -2.61 16.20 -1.65
C ILE A 173 -3.63 15.53 -2.57
N SER A 174 -3.52 15.76 -3.89
CA SER A 174 -4.40 15.14 -4.87
C SER A 174 -4.26 13.62 -4.92
N ALA A 175 -3.04 13.08 -4.78
CA ALA A 175 -2.82 11.64 -4.72
C ALA A 175 -3.43 11.07 -3.45
N ILE A 176 -3.16 11.67 -2.28
CA ILE A 176 -3.70 11.21 -1.00
C ILE A 176 -5.23 11.24 -1.00
N SER A 177 -5.86 12.29 -1.54
CA SER A 177 -7.32 12.38 -1.59
C SER A 177 -7.94 11.30 -2.49
N VAL A 178 -7.35 11.01 -3.65
CA VAL A 178 -7.76 9.90 -4.52
C VAL A 178 -7.58 8.56 -3.80
N LEU A 179 -6.46 8.36 -3.10
CA LEU A 179 -6.21 7.13 -2.35
C LEU A 179 -7.26 6.91 -1.26
N ILE A 180 -7.60 7.95 -0.50
CA ILE A 180 -8.64 7.90 0.53
C ILE A 180 -10.00 7.62 -0.11
N ALA A 181 -10.33 8.29 -1.21
CA ALA A 181 -11.59 8.06 -1.93
C ALA A 181 -11.69 6.62 -2.44
N ASP A 182 -10.61 6.09 -3.03
CA ASP A 182 -10.55 4.71 -3.51
C ASP A 182 -10.65 3.70 -2.35
N LEU A 183 -10.05 4.02 -1.18
CA LEU A 183 -10.16 3.17 0.01
C LEU A 183 -11.60 3.15 0.56
N VAL A 184 -12.26 4.32 0.63
CA VAL A 184 -13.66 4.44 1.08
C VAL A 184 -14.61 3.75 0.10
N ALA A 185 -14.34 3.83 -1.20
CA ALA A 185 -15.11 3.14 -2.24
C ALA A 185 -14.83 1.63 -2.33
N GLY A 186 -13.97 1.08 -1.47
CA GLY A 186 -13.59 -0.34 -1.50
C GLY A 186 -12.73 -0.74 -2.70
N GLN A 187 -12.16 0.22 -3.43
CA GLN A 187 -11.28 0.03 -4.60
C GLN A 187 -9.78 -0.05 -4.23
N GLY A 188 -9.47 -0.25 -2.95
CA GLY A 188 -8.09 -0.50 -2.48
C GLY A 188 -7.47 -1.75 -3.12
N VAL A 189 -6.17 -1.98 -2.90
CA VAL A 189 -5.50 -3.18 -3.42
C VAL A 189 -6.23 -4.42 -2.87
N PRO A 190 -6.82 -5.27 -3.72
CA PRO A 190 -7.47 -6.48 -3.26
C PRO A 190 -6.44 -7.37 -2.56
N ASN A 191 -6.83 -7.98 -1.45
CA ASN A 191 -5.97 -8.93 -0.77
C ASN A 191 -6.12 -10.31 -1.45
N ARG A 192 -5.26 -10.58 -2.43
CA ARG A 192 -5.27 -11.85 -3.19
C ARG A 192 -4.92 -13.05 -2.31
N TYR A 193 -4.08 -12.86 -1.29
CA TYR A 193 -3.78 -13.91 -0.30
C TYR A 193 -5.03 -14.33 0.46
N ARG A 194 -5.83 -13.36 0.92
CA ARG A 194 -7.11 -13.63 1.59
C ARG A 194 -8.08 -14.37 0.67
N ARG A 195 -8.22 -13.96 -0.59
CA ARG A 195 -9.07 -14.68 -1.56
C ARG A 195 -8.57 -16.10 -1.82
N ALA A 196 -7.28 -16.28 -2.08
CA ALA A 196 -6.66 -17.59 -2.29
C ALA A 196 -6.84 -18.50 -1.07
N LEU A 197 -6.78 -17.93 0.15
CA LEU A 197 -7.06 -18.66 1.38
C LEU A 197 -8.52 -19.12 1.43
N LEU A 198 -9.48 -18.22 1.17
CA LEU A 198 -10.90 -18.55 1.16
C LEU A 198 -11.27 -19.57 0.08
N ASP A 199 -10.67 -19.49 -1.10
CA ASP A 199 -10.93 -20.41 -2.21
C ASP A 199 -10.40 -21.82 -1.95
N ARG A 200 -9.34 -21.95 -1.15
CA ARG A 200 -8.74 -23.25 -0.78
C ARG A 200 -9.24 -23.82 0.55
N LEU A 201 -10.19 -23.17 1.22
CA LEU A 201 -10.76 -23.68 2.47
C LEU A 201 -11.59 -24.96 2.21
N PRO A 202 -11.37 -26.04 3.00
CA PRO A 202 -12.17 -27.25 2.88
C PRO A 202 -13.63 -26.96 3.22
N ALA A 203 -14.56 -27.60 2.51
CA ALA A 203 -16.01 -27.38 2.64
C ALA A 203 -16.50 -27.58 4.09
N ASP A 204 -15.86 -28.49 4.81
CA ASP A 204 -16.22 -28.88 6.18
C ASP A 204 -15.79 -27.84 7.23
N ALA A 205 -14.88 -26.93 6.87
CA ALA A 205 -14.42 -25.86 7.76
C ALA A 205 -15.28 -24.59 7.69
N TRP A 206 -16.19 -24.48 6.72
CA TRP A 206 -17.06 -23.32 6.57
C TRP A 206 -18.11 -23.29 7.70
N CYS A 207 -18.07 -22.24 8.51
CA CYS A 207 -19.10 -22.01 9.54
C CYS A 207 -20.39 -21.44 8.93
N ILE A 208 -20.28 -20.81 7.75
CA ILE A 208 -21.40 -20.25 6.99
C ILE A 208 -21.54 -21.08 5.71
N ARG A 209 -22.64 -21.84 5.59
CA ARG A 209 -22.96 -22.56 4.33
C ARG A 209 -23.09 -21.53 3.21
N ARG A 210 -22.30 -21.65 2.14
CA ARG A 210 -22.54 -20.94 0.86
C ARG A 210 -23.92 -21.36 0.33
N GLY A 211 -24.99 -20.70 0.76
CA GLY A 211 -26.34 -21.14 0.41
C GLY A 211 -27.53 -20.42 1.04
N THR A 212 -27.38 -19.25 1.65
CA THR A 212 -28.54 -18.45 2.09
C THR A 212 -28.26 -16.95 2.03
N GLU A 213 -28.06 -16.40 0.85
CA GLU A 213 -28.50 -15.02 0.56
C GLU A 213 -29.24 -15.07 -0.78
N ARG A 214 -30.56 -14.89 -0.70
CA ARG A 214 -31.45 -14.56 -1.82
C ARG A 214 -31.38 -13.06 -2.06
#